data_AF-A0A965RC00-F1
#
_entry.id   AF-A0A965RC00-F1
#
_cell.length_a   1.000
_cell.length_b   1.000
_cell.length_c   1.000
_cell.angle_alpha   90.00
_cell.angle_beta   90.00
_cell.angle_gamma   90.00
#
_symmetry.space_group_name_H-M   'P 1'
#
loop_
_entity.id
_entity.type
_entity.pdbx_description
1 polymer ?
#
loop_
_entity_poly.entity_id
_entity_poly.type
_entity_poly.pdbx_seq_one_letter_code
_entity_poly.pdbx_strand_id
1 'polypeptide(L)'
;MNATPSTFEELEALCQRICHVLERENSILRSRNGLIGEGIEELEGIQAEKDSSIALLERASRDDLCISESRRSPERAERVRMAIGRCKDLQMRNHQIFSRVVSAQRKIISVLRQPEDDVNLYDRAGRSRDYGVAHRSELA
;
A
#
# COMPACT_ATOMS: atom_id res chain seq x y z
N MET A 1 -46.81 -13.52 14.77
CA MET A 1 -45.86 -12.83 15.67
C MET A 1 -44.49 -12.95 15.02
N ASN A 2 -44.01 -11.89 14.38
CA ASN A 2 -42.68 -11.90 13.78
C ASN A 2 -41.67 -11.67 14.91
N ALA A 3 -40.91 -12.71 15.26
CA ALA A 3 -39.76 -12.56 16.13
C ALA A 3 -38.80 -11.58 15.45
N THR A 4 -38.55 -10.43 16.09
CA THR A 4 -37.42 -9.57 15.72
C THR A 4 -36.17 -10.43 15.82
N PRO A 5 -35.33 -10.51 14.77
CA PRO A 5 -34.11 -11.28 14.83
C PRO A 5 -33.30 -10.83 16.05
N SER A 6 -32.68 -11.77 16.75
CA SER A 6 -31.81 -11.38 17.85
C SER A 6 -30.64 -10.59 17.27
N THR A 7 -30.16 -9.56 17.98
CA THR A 7 -29.02 -8.74 17.54
C THR A 7 -27.78 -9.60 17.20
N PHE A 8 -27.66 -10.78 17.82
CA PHE A 8 -26.61 -11.76 17.51
C PHE A 8 -26.82 -12.51 16.19
N GLU A 9 -28.05 -12.88 15.84
CA GLU A 9 -28.36 -13.48 14.53
C GLU A 9 -28.09 -12.50 13.39
N GLU A 10 -28.41 -11.22 13.57
CA GLU A 10 -28.10 -10.17 12.59
C GLU A 10 -26.59 -9.95 12.45
N LEU A 11 -25.86 -9.93 13.58
CA LEU A 11 -24.41 -9.81 13.60
C LEU A 11 -23.72 -11.00 12.93
N GLU A 12 -24.18 -12.23 13.21
CA GLU A 12 -23.68 -13.45 12.60
C GLU A 12 -23.90 -13.44 11.08
N ALA A 13 -25.09 -13.07 10.62
CA ALA A 13 -25.40 -12.96 9.19
C ALA A 13 -24.52 -11.91 8.49
N LEU A 14 -24.24 -10.78 9.15
CA LEU A 14 -23.33 -9.75 8.63
C LEU A 14 -21.88 -10.25 8.55
N CYS A 15 -21.40 -10.95 9.58
CA CYS A 15 -20.06 -11.56 9.59
C CYS A 15 -19.91 -12.59 8.46
N GLN A 16 -20.88 -13.50 8.29
CA GLN A 16 -20.88 -14.50 7.22
C GLN A 16 -20.85 -13.82 5.83
N ARG A 17 -21.61 -12.75 5.65
CA ARG A 17 -21.61 -11.97 4.40
C ARG A 17 -20.26 -11.28 4.15
N ILE A 18 -19.63 -10.72 5.18
CA ILE A 18 -18.29 -10.11 5.06
C ILE A 18 -17.25 -11.19 4.71
N CYS A 19 -17.29 -12.36 5.36
CA CYS A 19 -16.42 -13.50 5.03
C CYS A 19 -16.54 -13.88 3.55
N HIS A 20 -17.77 -14.03 3.04
CA HIS A 20 -17.98 -14.34 1.63
C HIS A 20 -17.40 -13.27 0.67
N VAL A 21 -17.51 -11.99 1.03
CA VAL A 21 -16.90 -10.89 0.25
C VAL A 21 -15.37 -10.97 0.29
N LEU A 22 -14.78 -11.26 1.46
CA LEU A 22 -13.33 -11.40 1.62
C LEU A 22 -12.78 -12.64 0.89
N GLU A 23 -13.52 -13.75 0.86
CA GLU A 23 -13.17 -14.93 0.07
C GLU A 23 -13.14 -14.62 -1.43
N ARG A 24 -14.13 -13.87 -1.92
CA ARG A 24 -14.17 -13.41 -3.30
C ARG A 24 -13.02 -12.45 -3.61
N GLU A 25 -12.70 -11.53 -2.70
CA GLU A 25 -11.52 -10.65 -2.80
C GLU A 25 -10.24 -11.49 -2.88
N ASN A 26 -10.06 -12.47 -1.99
CA ASN A 26 -8.91 -13.35 -1.98
C ASN A 26 -8.76 -14.13 -3.31
N SER A 27 -9.87 -14.63 -3.85
CA SER A 27 -9.87 -15.31 -5.15
C SER A 27 -9.44 -14.39 -6.30
N ILE A 28 -9.85 -13.12 -6.29
CA ILE A 28 -9.41 -12.13 -7.30
C ILE A 28 -7.92 -11.87 -7.14
N LEU A 29 -7.46 -11.67 -5.90
CA LEU A 29 -6.05 -11.43 -5.60
C LEU A 29 -5.15 -12.64 -5.91
N ARG A 30 -5.66 -13.87 -5.91
CA ARG A 30 -4.91 -15.09 -6.29
C ARG A 30 -4.99 -15.43 -7.78
N SER A 31 -5.81 -14.74 -8.56
CA SER A 31 -5.94 -15.01 -9.98
C SER A 31 -4.65 -14.64 -10.73
N ARG A 32 -4.50 -15.08 -11.99
CA ARG A 32 -3.30 -14.88 -12.83
C ARG A 32 -2.85 -13.42 -13.00
N ASN A 33 -3.70 -12.44 -12.66
CA ASN A 33 -3.38 -11.00 -12.66
C ASN A 33 -3.55 -10.37 -11.26
N GLY A 34 -3.60 -11.19 -10.21
CA GLY A 34 -3.85 -10.79 -8.83
C GLY A 34 -2.56 -10.64 -8.02
N LEU A 35 -2.64 -9.92 -6.89
CA LEU A 35 -1.52 -9.58 -6.01
C LEU A 35 -1.11 -10.70 -5.02
N ILE A 36 -1.37 -11.97 -5.29
CA ILE A 36 -0.96 -13.11 -4.43
C ILE A 36 -0.36 -14.20 -5.32
N GLY A 37 0.84 -14.68 -4.99
CA GLY A 37 1.60 -15.64 -5.80
C GLY A 37 2.42 -14.94 -6.88
N GLU A 38 2.29 -15.37 -8.14
CA GLU A 38 3.08 -14.87 -9.29
C GLU A 38 3.01 -13.33 -9.43
N GLY A 39 1.87 -12.69 -9.12
CA GLY A 39 1.76 -11.23 -9.19
C GLY A 39 2.53 -10.47 -8.09
N ILE A 40 2.86 -11.09 -6.96
CA ILE A 40 3.79 -10.51 -5.97
C ILE A 40 5.21 -10.60 -6.50
N GLU A 41 5.61 -11.76 -7.02
CA GLU A 41 6.95 -11.96 -7.57
C GLU A 41 7.23 -11.01 -8.75
N GLU A 42 6.23 -10.80 -9.62
CA GLU A 42 6.30 -9.81 -10.70
C GLU A 42 6.45 -8.37 -10.15
N LEU A 43 5.70 -8.01 -9.10
CA LEU A 43 5.81 -6.70 -8.47
C LEU A 43 7.16 -6.48 -7.77
N GLU A 44 7.71 -7.52 -7.15
CA GLU A 44 9.05 -7.50 -6.57
C GLU A 44 10.13 -7.32 -7.65
N GLY A 45 10.00 -8.03 -8.78
CA GLY A 45 10.87 -7.84 -9.94
C GLY A 45 10.81 -6.41 -10.50
N ILE A 46 9.61 -5.87 -10.68
CA ILE A 46 9.40 -4.49 -11.12
C ILE A 46 9.96 -3.49 -10.09
N GLN A 47 9.83 -3.76 -8.79
CA GLN A 47 10.38 -2.92 -7.74
C GLN A 47 11.91 -2.91 -7.79
N ALA A 48 12.56 -4.07 -7.97
CA ALA A 48 14.01 -4.16 -8.13
C ALA A 48 14.51 -3.41 -9.37
N GLU A 49 13.80 -3.53 -10.50
CA GLU A 49 14.13 -2.79 -11.74
C GLU A 49 13.99 -1.28 -11.55
N LYS A 50 12.92 -0.83 -10.88
CA LYS A 50 12.72 0.58 -10.52
C LYS A 50 13.85 1.10 -9.64
N ASP A 51 14.23 0.38 -8.60
CA ASP A 51 15.25 0.82 -7.65
C ASP A 51 16.62 0.93 -8.34
N SER A 52 16.96 -0.04 -9.19
CA SER A 52 18.16 0.02 -10.04
C SER A 52 18.13 1.23 -10.98
N SER A 53 17.00 1.47 -11.65
CA SER A 53 16.82 2.59 -12.58
C SER A 53 16.87 3.95 -11.88
N ILE A 54 16.29 4.07 -10.68
CA ILE A 54 16.34 5.28 -9.86
C ILE A 54 17.78 5.53 -9.40
N ALA A 55 18.51 4.50 -8.95
CA ALA A 55 19.90 4.65 -8.57
C ALA A 55 20.78 5.15 -9.73
N LEU A 56 20.54 4.66 -10.96
CA LEU A 56 21.22 5.16 -12.16
C LEU A 56 20.83 6.60 -12.48
N LEU A 57 19.54 6.94 -12.39
CA LEU A 57 19.04 8.30 -12.60
C LEU A 57 19.65 9.27 -11.58
N GLU A 58 19.75 8.89 -10.32
CA GLU A 58 20.38 9.69 -9.26
C GLU A 58 21.85 9.95 -9.57
N ARG A 59 22.61 8.91 -9.95
CA ARG A 59 24.01 9.05 -10.35
C ARG A 59 24.16 10.00 -11.53
N ALA A 60 23.35 9.83 -12.58
CA ALA A 60 23.37 10.71 -13.76
C ALA A 60 22.95 12.15 -13.44
N SER A 61 22.05 12.35 -12.47
CA SER A 61 21.58 13.69 -12.07
C SER A 61 22.58 14.46 -11.20
N ARG A 62 23.48 13.75 -10.50
CA ARG A 62 24.52 14.34 -9.65
C ARG A 62 25.79 14.71 -10.43
N ASP A 63 25.86 14.34 -11.70
CA ASP A 63 26.98 14.70 -12.54
C ASP A 63 26.91 16.19 -12.90
N ASP A 64 27.91 16.98 -12.48
CA ASP A 64 27.96 18.45 -12.62
C ASP A 64 27.84 18.92 -14.08
N LEU A 65 28.09 18.00 -15.03
CA LEU A 65 27.92 18.21 -16.46
C LEU A 65 26.47 18.50 -16.85
N CYS A 66 25.47 18.02 -16.09
CA CYS A 66 24.05 18.12 -16.46
C CYS A 66 23.55 19.57 -16.55
N ILE A 67 24.04 20.47 -15.67
CA ILE A 67 23.70 21.91 -15.72
C ILE A 67 24.33 22.56 -16.95
N SER A 68 25.57 22.21 -17.27
CA SER A 68 26.29 22.75 -18.42
C SER A 68 25.69 22.26 -19.74
N GLU A 69 25.28 20.99 -19.81
CA GLU A 69 24.59 20.40 -20.95
C GLU A 69 23.19 20.97 -21.13
N SER A 70 22.46 21.23 -20.04
CA SER A 70 21.15 21.86 -20.11
C SER A 70 21.20 23.26 -20.71
N ARG A 71 22.29 24.01 -20.49
CA ARG A 71 22.49 25.34 -21.12
C ARG A 71 22.90 25.23 -22.57
N ARG A 72 23.68 24.20 -22.93
CA ARG A 72 24.12 23.94 -24.32
C ARG A 72 23.00 23.37 -25.19
N SER A 73 22.04 22.65 -24.62
CA SER A 73 20.92 22.04 -25.34
C SER A 73 19.60 22.14 -24.56
N PRO A 74 18.95 23.32 -24.56
CA PRO A 74 17.72 23.56 -23.80
C PRO A 74 16.55 22.67 -24.24
N GLU A 75 16.45 22.34 -25.52
CA GLU A 75 15.41 21.45 -26.04
C GLU A 75 15.54 20.01 -25.51
N ARG A 76 16.78 19.51 -25.39
CA ARG A 76 17.05 18.19 -24.84
C ARG A 76 16.74 18.17 -23.33
N ALA A 77 17.09 19.25 -22.62
CA ALA A 77 16.72 19.42 -21.22
C ALA A 77 15.20 19.44 -21.02
N GLU A 78 14.46 20.08 -21.92
CA GLU A 78 12.99 20.09 -21.87
C GLU A 78 12.41 18.69 -22.08
N ARG A 79 12.92 17.92 -23.05
CA ARG A 79 12.51 16.52 -23.23
C ARG A 79 12.75 15.66 -21.99
N VAL A 80 13.88 15.86 -21.30
CA VAL A 80 14.20 15.17 -20.04
C VAL A 80 13.24 15.61 -18.92
N ARG A 81 12.95 16.91 -18.78
CA ARG A 81 11.96 17.41 -17.80
C ARG A 81 10.58 16.81 -18.03
N MET A 82 10.12 16.77 -19.28
CA MET A 82 8.85 16.15 -19.64
C MET A 82 8.83 14.64 -19.34
N ALA A 83 9.93 13.92 -19.60
CA ALA A 83 10.04 12.52 -19.24
C ALA A 83 9.96 12.29 -17.73
N ILE A 84 10.70 13.08 -16.94
CA ILE A 84 10.64 13.05 -15.46
C ILE A 84 9.23 13.38 -14.96
N GLY A 85 8.56 14.36 -15.56
CA GLY A 85 7.18 14.72 -15.24
C GLY A 85 6.24 13.53 -15.41
N ARG A 86 6.32 12.84 -16.56
CA ARG A 86 5.52 11.62 -16.80
C ARG A 86 5.80 10.51 -15.78
N CYS A 87 7.06 10.30 -15.40
CA CYS A 87 7.41 9.31 -14.36
C CYS A 87 6.76 9.65 -13.02
N LYS A 88 6.79 10.94 -12.61
CA LYS A 88 6.13 11.41 -11.38
C LYS A 88 4.62 11.19 -11.43
N ASP A 89 3.98 11.52 -12.53
CA ASP A 89 2.53 11.36 -12.69
C ASP A 89 2.11 9.90 -12.59
N LEU A 90 2.84 8.99 -13.25
CA LEU A 90 2.58 7.55 -13.17
C LEU A 90 2.79 7.03 -11.74
N GLN A 91 3.86 7.44 -11.07
CA GLN A 91 4.13 7.05 -9.69
C GLN A 91 3.05 7.56 -8.73
N MET A 92 2.54 8.77 -8.92
CA MET A 92 1.43 9.31 -8.11
C MET A 92 0.15 8.50 -8.31
N ARG A 93 -0.18 8.13 -9.55
CA ARG A 93 -1.36 7.29 -9.83
C ARG A 93 -1.23 5.92 -9.17
N ASN A 94 -0.07 5.28 -9.28
CA ASN A 94 0.19 4.00 -8.61
C ASN A 94 0.03 4.14 -7.09
N HIS A 95 0.64 5.18 -6.49
CA HIS A 95 0.52 5.45 -5.06
C HIS A 95 -0.94 5.65 -4.60
N GLN A 96 -1.75 6.40 -5.36
CA GLN A 96 -3.16 6.62 -5.04
C GLN A 96 -3.95 5.32 -5.00
N ILE A 97 -3.71 4.40 -5.93
CA ILE A 97 -4.38 3.10 -5.98
C ILE A 97 -3.99 2.27 -4.74
N PHE A 98 -2.68 2.11 -4.49
CA PHE A 98 -2.20 1.35 -3.33
C PHE A 98 -2.69 1.95 -2.00
N SER A 99 -2.64 3.28 -1.85
CA SER A 99 -3.08 3.97 -0.63
C SER A 99 -4.58 3.75 -0.33
N ARG A 100 -5.43 3.76 -1.36
CA ARG A 100 -6.87 3.45 -1.23
C ARG A 100 -7.11 2.02 -0.77
N VAL A 101 -6.40 1.06 -1.34
CA VAL A 101 -6.48 -0.36 -0.96
C VAL A 101 -6.04 -0.56 0.49
N VAL A 102 -4.87 -0.04 0.86
CA VAL A 102 -4.34 -0.13 2.24
C VAL A 102 -5.29 0.52 3.25
N SER A 103 -5.87 1.68 2.90
CA SER A 103 -6.82 2.37 3.79
C SER A 103 -8.11 1.57 3.98
N ALA A 104 -8.64 0.95 2.92
CA ALA A 104 -9.82 0.09 3.00
C ALA A 104 -9.56 -1.16 3.86
N GLN A 105 -8.41 -1.81 3.68
CA GLN A 105 -8.00 -2.97 4.46
C GLN A 105 -7.83 -2.63 5.96
N ARG A 106 -7.19 -1.50 6.28
CA ARG A 106 -7.05 -1.02 7.67
C ARG A 106 -8.40 -0.81 8.35
N LYS A 107 -9.39 -0.25 7.62
CA LYS A 107 -10.74 -0.03 8.14
C LYS A 107 -11.43 -1.35 8.46
N ILE A 108 -11.33 -2.35 7.60
CA ILE A 108 -11.94 -3.68 7.82
C ILE A 108 -11.32 -4.32 9.07
N ILE A 109 -9.99 -4.35 9.17
CA ILE A 109 -9.29 -4.90 10.34
C ILE A 109 -9.71 -4.18 11.63
N SER A 110 -9.85 -2.85 11.60
CA SER A 110 -10.29 -2.09 12.77
C SER A 110 -11.70 -2.43 13.24
N VAL A 111 -12.60 -2.81 12.33
CA VAL A 111 -14.01 -3.12 12.66
C VAL A 111 -14.17 -4.59 13.07
N LEU A 112 -13.37 -5.49 12.51
CA LEU A 112 -13.39 -6.91 12.84
C LEU A 112 -12.62 -7.27 14.13
N ARG A 113 -12.18 -6.27 14.91
CA ARG A 113 -11.51 -6.50 16.19
C ARG A 113 -12.46 -7.16 17.19
N GLN A 114 -11.95 -8.14 17.93
CA GLN A 114 -12.69 -8.74 19.04
C GLN A 114 -12.65 -7.80 20.26
N PRO A 115 -13.67 -7.84 21.14
CA PRO A 115 -13.67 -7.07 22.39
C PRO A 115 -12.45 -7.34 23.29
N GLU A 116 -11.83 -8.51 23.13
CA GLU A 116 -10.63 -8.94 23.85
C GLU A 116 -9.34 -8.33 23.27
N ASP A 117 -9.34 -7.92 22.00
CA ASP A 117 -8.21 -7.24 21.35
C ASP A 117 -7.97 -5.84 21.94
N ASP A 118 -9.01 -5.21 22.49
CA ASP A 118 -8.92 -3.89 23.12
C ASP A 118 -8.22 -3.93 24.50
N VAL A 119 -8.25 -5.08 25.19
CA VAL A 119 -7.54 -5.28 26.47
C VAL A 119 -6.02 -5.26 26.28
N ASN A 120 -5.55 -5.59 25.07
CA ASN A 120 -4.13 -5.57 24.71
C ASN A 120 -3.62 -4.20 24.23
N LEU A 121 -4.50 -3.20 24.10
CA LEU A 121 -4.14 -1.83 23.70
C LEU A 121 -3.54 -1.03 24.85
N TYR A 122 -3.74 -1.44 26.10
CA TYR A 122 -3.23 -0.71 27.25
C TYR A 122 -2.34 -1.60 28.12
N ASP A 123 -1.19 -1.09 28.55
CA ASP A 123 -0.41 -1.78 29.58
C ASP A 123 -1.19 -1.82 30.91
N ARG A 124 -0.71 -2.59 31.90
CA ARG A 124 -1.32 -2.68 33.24
C ARG A 124 -1.40 -1.33 33.99
N ALA A 125 -0.78 -0.27 33.44
CA ALA A 125 -0.79 1.11 33.92
C ALA A 125 -1.70 2.04 33.09
N GLY A 126 -2.46 1.52 32.12
CA GLY A 126 -3.43 2.29 31.34
C GLY A 126 -2.85 3.14 30.20
N ARG A 127 -1.62 2.86 29.74
CA ARG A 127 -1.00 3.60 28.62
C ARG A 127 -1.28 2.94 27.28
N SER A 128 -1.74 3.73 26.30
CA SER A 128 -1.97 3.30 24.92
C SER A 128 -0.67 2.75 24.34
N ARG A 129 -0.66 1.46 23.99
CA ARG A 129 0.33 0.86 23.10
C ARG A 129 -0.04 1.30 21.69
N ASP A 130 0.30 2.55 21.38
CA ASP A 130 0.18 3.08 20.04
C ASP A 130 0.89 2.12 19.06
N TYR A 131 0.11 1.53 18.15
CA TYR A 131 0.59 0.82 16.95
C TYR A 131 1.29 1.76 15.94
N GLY A 132 1.87 2.87 16.42
CA GLY A 132 2.57 3.88 15.64
C GLY A 132 4.10 3.84 15.74
N VAL A 133 4.71 3.03 16.62
CA VAL A 133 6.15 3.17 16.93
C VAL A 133 6.99 1.88 16.80
N ALA A 134 6.42 0.70 16.54
CA ALA A 134 7.19 -0.55 16.50
C ALA A 134 7.58 -1.06 15.09
N HIS A 135 7.96 -0.16 14.17
CA HIS A 135 8.65 -0.55 12.92
C HIS A 135 9.91 0.28 12.64
N ARG A 136 10.59 0.70 13.72
CA ARG A 136 12.01 1.05 13.69
C ARG A 136 12.72 0.27 14.80
N SER A 137 13.02 -1.00 14.52
CA SER A 137 14.14 -1.77 15.09
C SER A 137 13.96 -3.25 14.79
N GLU A 138 13.92 -3.62 13.51
CA GLU A 138 14.35 -4.95 13.04
C GLU A 138 15.12 -4.81 11.71
N LEU A 139 15.95 -3.77 11.63
CA LEU A 139 17.06 -3.65 10.69
C LEU A 139 18.18 -2.91 11.42
N ALA A 140 18.89 -3.66 12.26
CA ALA A 140 20.23 -3.36 12.75
C ALA A 140 20.98 -4.69 12.87
#